data_AF-A0A973ISU4-F1
#
_entry.id   AF-A0A973ISU4-F1
#
_cell.length_a   1.000
_cell.length_b   1.000
_cell.length_c   1.000
_cell.angle_alpha   90.00
_cell.angle_beta   90.00
_cell.angle_gamma   90.00
#
_symmetry.space_group_name_H-M   'P 1'
#
loop_
_entity.id
_entity.type
_entity.pdbx_description
1 polymer ?
#
loop_
_entity_poly.entity_id
_entity_poly.type
_entity_poly.pdbx_seq_one_letter_code
_entity_poly.pdbx_strand_id
1 'polypeptide(L)'
;PFQVFGSPELPDRGFSFTPQSVPGAKNPPFLGVKCYGTDLRDAIAEKIVPSPFINLEWVIGAYNDYPEKEKFFTKYFDVLASGPVLREQIQSGMSADEIRETWKDGLRRFSAIREKYLLYE
;
A
#
# COMPACT_ATOMS: atom_id res chain seq x y z
N PRO A 1 -6.55 -12.87 3.36
CA PRO A 1 -5.97 -12.09 2.23
C PRO A 1 -5.89 -10.61 2.65
N PHE A 2 -5.02 -9.80 2.04
CA PHE A 2 -4.79 -8.37 2.37
C PHE A 2 -4.14 -8.05 3.73
N GLN A 3 -3.64 -9.07 4.45
CA GLN A 3 -2.95 -8.90 5.74
C GLN A 3 -1.47 -9.25 5.67
N VAL A 4 -0.93 -9.43 4.46
CA VAL A 4 0.50 -9.64 4.21
C VAL A 4 0.84 -8.97 2.89
N PHE A 5 2.08 -8.51 2.74
CA PHE A 5 2.63 -8.10 1.44
C PHE A 5 4.07 -8.58 1.32
N GLY A 6 4.51 -8.88 0.10
CA GLY A 6 5.85 -9.40 -0.14
C GLY A 6 6.14 -9.65 -1.61
N SER A 7 7.42 -9.92 -1.89
CA SER A 7 7.94 -10.32 -3.20
C SER A 7 9.11 -11.28 -3.01
N PRO A 8 9.43 -12.15 -3.98
CA PRO A 8 10.68 -12.91 -3.98
C PRO A 8 11.93 -12.01 -3.93
N GLU A 9 11.81 -10.78 -4.43
CA GLU A 9 12.90 -9.82 -4.53
C GLU A 9 13.08 -8.92 -3.31
N LEU A 10 12.18 -9.01 -2.31
CA LEU A 10 12.36 -8.27 -1.05
C LEU A 10 13.36 -9.00 -0.14
N PRO A 11 14.11 -8.26 0.70
CA PRO A 11 15.07 -8.86 1.62
C PRO A 11 14.39 -9.71 2.69
N ASP A 12 15.06 -10.78 3.12
CA ASP A 12 14.61 -11.58 4.26
C ASP A 12 14.81 -10.81 5.57
N ARG A 13 13.69 -10.39 6.18
CA ARG A 13 13.65 -9.72 7.48
C ARG A 13 12.95 -10.57 8.55
N GLY A 14 12.85 -11.89 8.34
CA GLY A 14 12.31 -12.84 9.31
C GLY A 14 10.86 -13.29 9.06
N PHE A 15 10.14 -12.67 8.13
CA PHE A 15 8.82 -13.13 7.69
C PHE A 15 8.82 -13.52 6.21
N SER A 16 8.17 -14.64 5.90
CA SER A 16 7.97 -15.11 4.53
C SER A 16 6.65 -15.87 4.39
N PHE A 17 6.12 -15.89 3.18
CA PHE A 17 4.94 -16.66 2.80
C PHE A 17 5.06 -17.14 1.35
N THR A 18 4.35 -18.22 1.03
CA THR A 18 4.32 -18.78 -0.33
C THR A 18 2.87 -18.79 -0.82
N PRO A 19 2.48 -17.94 -1.78
CA PRO A 19 1.13 -17.94 -2.35
C PRO A 19 0.74 -19.31 -2.89
N GLN A 20 -0.46 -19.78 -2.53
CA GLN A 20 -1.01 -21.07 -2.94
C GLN A 20 -2.29 -20.87 -3.76
N SER A 21 -2.57 -21.80 -4.66
CA SER A 21 -3.83 -21.85 -5.38
C SER A 21 -4.96 -22.23 -4.41
N VAL A 22 -5.94 -21.34 -4.24
CA VAL A 22 -7.09 -21.58 -3.36
C VAL A 22 -8.40 -21.22 -4.09
N PRO A 23 -9.57 -21.74 -3.64
CA PRO A 23 -10.86 -21.27 -4.13
C PRO A 23 -10.96 -19.73 -4.00
N GLY A 24 -11.25 -19.04 -5.11
CA GLY A 24 -11.27 -17.57 -5.17
C GLY A 24 -9.94 -16.92 -5.60
N ALA A 25 -8.82 -17.64 -5.59
CA ALA A 25 -7.52 -17.18 -6.08
C ALA A 25 -6.73 -18.35 -6.69
N LYS A 26 -7.12 -18.79 -7.90
CA LYS A 26 -6.49 -19.94 -8.58
C LYS A 26 -5.09 -19.64 -9.11
N ASN A 27 -4.86 -18.42 -9.58
CA ASN A 27 -3.60 -17.94 -10.15
C ASN A 27 -3.11 -16.69 -9.40
N PRO A 28 -2.76 -16.80 -8.10
CA PRO A 28 -2.26 -15.65 -7.36
C PRO A 28 -0.91 -15.18 -7.91
N PRO A 29 -0.55 -13.90 -7.74
CA PRO A 29 0.81 -13.43 -7.98
C PRO A 29 1.82 -14.30 -7.23
N PHE A 30 2.94 -14.63 -7.88
CA PHE A 30 4.01 -15.44 -7.31
C PHE A 30 3.55 -16.83 -6.81
N LEU A 31 2.58 -17.46 -7.50
CA LEU A 31 2.10 -18.81 -7.18
C LEU A 31 3.25 -19.81 -7.01
N GLY A 32 3.34 -20.43 -5.83
CA GLY A 32 4.35 -21.44 -5.50
C GLY A 32 5.75 -20.88 -5.23
N VAL A 33 5.93 -19.57 -5.29
CA VAL A 33 7.22 -18.90 -5.06
C VAL A 33 7.27 -18.31 -3.65
N LYS A 34 8.37 -18.54 -2.93
CA LYS A 34 8.56 -17.97 -1.60
C LYS A 34 8.76 -16.46 -1.71
N CYS A 35 7.97 -15.69 -0.96
CA CYS A 35 8.06 -14.24 -0.88
C CYS A 35 8.51 -13.82 0.52
N TYR A 36 9.37 -12.80 0.60
CA TYR A 36 9.72 -12.12 1.83
C TYR A 36 8.95 -10.81 1.93
N GLY A 37 8.68 -10.34 3.14
CA GLY A 37 7.95 -9.09 3.34
C GLY A 37 7.43 -8.92 4.76
N THR A 38 6.22 -8.37 4.89
CA THR A 38 5.64 -7.99 6.18
C THR A 38 4.36 -8.75 6.47
N ASP A 39 4.22 -9.19 7.71
CA ASP A 39 2.99 -9.73 8.27
C ASP A 39 2.20 -8.63 8.98
N LEU A 40 0.95 -8.43 8.60
CA LEU A 40 0.04 -7.44 9.18
C LEU A 40 -1.17 -8.12 9.85
N ARG A 41 -1.13 -9.43 10.09
CA ARG A 41 -2.24 -10.17 10.73
C ARG A 41 -2.53 -9.67 12.14
N ASP A 42 -1.50 -9.22 12.86
CA ASP A 42 -1.62 -8.69 14.22
C ASP A 42 -1.81 -7.17 14.27
N ALA A 43 -1.97 -6.48 13.12
CA ALA A 43 -2.03 -5.02 13.05
C ALA A 43 -3.14 -4.39 13.92
N ILE A 44 -4.23 -5.10 14.19
CA ILE A 44 -5.29 -4.65 15.12
C ILE A 44 -4.80 -4.76 16.57
N ALA A 45 -4.23 -5.91 16.94
CA ALA A 45 -3.71 -6.14 18.29
C ALA A 45 -2.56 -5.18 18.63
N GLU A 46 -1.73 -4.88 17.63
CA GLU A 46 -0.61 -3.93 17.72
C GLU A 46 -1.06 -2.46 17.58
N LYS A 47 -2.36 -2.19 17.38
CA LYS A 47 -2.93 -0.84 17.24
C LYS A 47 -2.35 -0.04 16.07
N ILE A 48 -1.87 -0.72 15.02
CA ILE A 48 -1.47 -0.12 13.75
C ILE A 48 -2.73 0.31 12.96
N VAL A 49 -3.81 -0.45 13.08
CA VAL A 49 -5.13 -0.16 12.48
C VAL A 49 -6.26 -0.32 13.51
N PRO A 50 -7.39 0.43 13.37
CA PRO A 50 -7.65 1.45 12.35
C PRO A 50 -6.83 2.72 12.58
N SER A 51 -6.43 3.36 11.48
CA SER A 51 -5.77 4.67 11.47
C SER A 51 -6.65 5.68 10.73
N PRO A 52 -6.69 6.97 11.13
CA PRO A 52 -7.44 8.00 10.41
C PRO A 52 -6.83 8.37 9.04
N PHE A 53 -5.72 7.75 8.66
CA PHE A 53 -5.05 7.97 7.38
C PHE A 53 -4.56 6.67 6.75
N ILE A 54 -4.36 6.70 5.44
CA ILE A 54 -3.71 5.62 4.69
C ILE A 54 -2.25 5.52 5.13
N ASN A 55 -1.81 4.30 5.49
CA ASN A 55 -0.42 4.04 5.84
C ASN A 55 0.44 3.85 4.57
N LEU A 56 1.11 4.93 4.14
CA LEU A 56 2.01 4.90 2.98
C LEU A 56 3.39 4.30 3.27
N GLU A 57 3.74 4.10 4.55
CA GLU A 57 5.05 3.54 4.93
C GLU A 57 5.26 2.14 4.34
N TRP A 58 4.17 1.38 4.16
CA TRP A 58 4.26 0.04 3.58
C TRP A 58 4.70 0.06 2.11
N VAL A 59 4.11 0.94 1.29
CA VAL A 59 4.47 1.03 -0.14
C VAL A 59 5.80 1.74 -0.33
N ILE A 60 6.11 2.76 0.48
CA ILE A 60 7.39 3.46 0.46
C ILE A 60 8.52 2.52 0.89
N GLY A 61 8.32 1.79 2.00
CA GLY A 61 9.29 0.82 2.50
C GLY A 61 9.52 -0.32 1.51
N ALA A 62 8.45 -0.89 0.93
CA ALA A 62 8.58 -1.91 -0.11
C ALA A 62 9.29 -1.36 -1.36
N TYR A 63 8.98 -0.13 -1.79
CA TYR A 63 9.68 0.52 -2.90
C TYR A 63 11.17 0.67 -2.61
N ASN A 64 11.53 1.12 -1.40
CA ASN A 64 12.90 1.34 -0.97
C ASN A 64 13.71 0.04 -0.85
N ASP A 65 13.07 -1.05 -0.43
CA ASP A 65 13.71 -2.37 -0.32
C ASP A 65 13.78 -3.14 -1.65
N TYR A 66 12.95 -2.79 -2.64
CA TYR A 66 12.90 -3.51 -3.91
C TYR A 66 14.12 -3.17 -4.81
N PRO A 67 14.83 -4.16 -5.39
CA PRO A 67 16.09 -3.90 -6.11
C PRO A 67 15.89 -3.16 -7.44
N GLU A 68 14.86 -3.50 -8.22
CA GLU A 68 14.63 -2.92 -9.55
C GLU A 68 13.56 -1.81 -9.49
N LYS A 69 13.97 -0.58 -9.11
CA LYS A 69 13.05 0.55 -8.85
C LYS A 69 12.11 0.86 -10.02
N GLU A 70 12.58 0.70 -11.25
CA GLU A 70 11.86 0.96 -12.49
C GLU A 70 10.72 -0.06 -12.72
N LYS A 71 10.81 -1.24 -12.11
CA LYS A 71 9.81 -2.31 -12.24
C LYS A 71 8.82 -2.36 -11.09
N PHE A 72 9.07 -1.63 -10.01
CA PHE A 72 8.22 -1.68 -8.81
C PHE A 72 6.78 -1.24 -9.08
N PHE A 73 6.61 -0.13 -9.79
CA PHE A 73 5.30 0.39 -10.14
C PHE A 73 4.84 -0.13 -11.50
N THR A 74 3.73 -0.86 -11.52
CA THR A 74 3.07 -1.22 -12.78
C THR A 74 2.31 0.00 -13.34
N LYS A 75 2.02 0.01 -14.65
CA LYS A 75 1.18 1.06 -15.27
C LYS A 75 -0.21 1.19 -14.62
N TYR A 76 -0.70 0.13 -13.99
CA TYR A 76 -2.01 0.13 -13.33
C TYR A 76 -2.00 0.82 -11.96
N PHE A 77 -0.81 1.08 -11.38
CA PHE A 77 -0.69 1.83 -10.13
C PHE A 77 -1.29 3.23 -10.26
N ASP A 78 -0.95 3.95 -11.34
CA ASP A 78 -1.45 5.31 -11.58
C ASP A 78 -2.98 5.32 -11.77
N VAL A 79 -3.58 4.23 -12.26
CA VAL A 79 -5.04 4.08 -12.33
C VAL A 79 -5.65 3.98 -10.93
N LEU A 80 -5.08 3.15 -10.06
CA LEU A 80 -5.53 2.98 -8.67
C LEU A 80 -5.32 4.25 -7.83
N ALA A 81 -4.22 4.96 -8.09
CA ALA A 81 -3.86 6.21 -7.41
C ALA A 81 -4.54 7.46 -8.02
N SER A 82 -5.38 7.30 -9.05
CA SER A 82 -6.05 8.41 -9.75
C SER A 82 -5.07 9.44 -10.36
N GLY A 83 -3.95 8.98 -10.89
CA GLY A 83 -2.93 9.76 -11.57
C GLY A 83 -1.50 9.38 -11.17
N PRO A 84 -0.49 9.98 -11.80
CA PRO A 84 0.92 9.63 -11.56
C PRO A 84 1.50 10.26 -10.29
N VAL A 85 0.82 11.26 -9.71
CA VAL A 85 1.36 12.11 -8.64
C VAL A 85 1.91 11.30 -7.46
N LEU A 86 1.14 10.34 -6.93
CA LEU A 86 1.61 9.53 -5.79
C LEU A 86 2.88 8.73 -6.14
N ARG A 87 2.93 8.13 -7.33
CA ARG A 87 4.11 7.38 -7.78
C ARG A 87 5.33 8.30 -7.87
N GLU A 88 5.16 9.46 -8.50
CA GLU A 88 6.22 10.45 -8.69
C GLU A 88 6.74 10.98 -7.34
N GLN A 89 5.86 11.20 -6.37
CA GLN A 89 6.23 11.61 -5.01
C GLN A 89 7.03 10.52 -4.27
N ILE A 90 6.63 9.25 -4.39
CA ILE A 90 7.40 8.15 -3.80
C ILE A 90 8.77 8.01 -4.47
N GLN A 91 8.82 8.12 -5.81
CA GLN A 91 10.07 8.06 -6.58
C GLN A 91 11.00 9.25 -6.30
N SER A 92 10.46 10.42 -5.95
CA SER A 92 11.26 11.58 -5.54
C SER A 92 11.74 11.52 -4.09
N GLY A 93 11.35 10.49 -3.34
CA GLY A 93 11.80 10.27 -1.96
C GLY A 93 11.02 11.04 -0.91
N MET A 94 9.81 11.53 -1.23
CA MET A 94 8.96 12.16 -0.21
C MET A 94 8.54 11.16 0.87
N SER A 95 8.53 11.62 2.11
CA SER A 95 7.98 10.89 3.25
C SER A 95 6.45 10.78 3.17
N ALA A 96 5.88 9.83 3.91
CA ALA A 96 4.43 9.66 3.96
C ALA A 96 3.71 10.93 4.49
N ASP A 97 4.32 11.64 5.45
CA ASP A 97 3.78 12.90 5.97
C ASP A 97 3.76 13.98 4.90
N GLU A 98 4.86 14.19 4.18
CA GLU A 98 4.92 15.19 3.10
C GLU A 98 3.90 14.89 2.00
N ILE A 99 3.72 13.61 1.63
CA ILE A 99 2.69 13.20 0.67
C ILE A 99 1.29 13.53 1.21
N ARG A 100 1.00 13.19 2.47
CA ARG A 100 -0.29 13.48 3.11
C ARG A 100 -0.58 14.98 3.19
N GLU A 101 0.44 15.81 3.41
CA GLU A 101 0.29 17.27 3.38
C GLU A 101 -0.27 17.74 2.03
N THR A 102 0.19 17.16 0.91
CA THR A 102 -0.32 17.53 -0.43
C THR A 102 -1.79 17.20 -0.65
N TRP A 103 -2.36 16.28 0.14
CA TRP A 103 -3.76 15.88 0.02
C TRP A 103 -4.73 16.74 0.82
N LYS A 104 -4.24 17.50 1.82
CA LYS A 104 -5.09 18.26 2.76
C LYS A 104 -6.08 19.19 2.07
N ASP A 105 -5.66 19.87 1.00
CA ASP A 105 -6.53 20.77 0.25
C ASP A 105 -7.67 20.02 -0.45
N GLY A 106 -7.36 18.87 -1.08
CA GLY A 106 -8.35 18.00 -1.69
C GLY A 106 -9.34 17.45 -0.66
N LEU A 107 -8.83 16.98 0.47
CA LEU A 107 -9.63 16.45 1.57
C LEU A 107 -10.55 17.52 2.18
N ARG A 108 -10.07 18.75 2.36
CA ARG A 108 -10.91 19.89 2.83
C ARG A 108 -12.05 20.19 1.86
N ARG A 109 -11.75 20.26 0.56
CA ARG A 109 -12.78 20.48 -0.48
C ARG A 109 -13.81 19.35 -0.50
N PHE A 110 -13.36 18.10 -0.45
CA PHE A 110 -14.26 16.95 -0.43
C PHE A 110 -15.09 16.89 0.86
N SER A 111 -14.52 17.26 2.01
CA SER A 111 -15.26 17.31 3.28
C SER A 111 -16.44 18.29 3.23
N ALA A 112 -16.26 19.46 2.60
CA ALA A 112 -17.36 20.42 2.42
C ALA A 112 -18.44 19.93 1.43
N ILE A 113 -18.05 19.12 0.44
CA ILE A 113 -19.00 18.50 -0.49
C ILE A 113 -19.79 17.39 0.19
N ARG A 114 -19.11 16.48 0.91
CA ARG A 114 -19.74 15.29 1.52
C ARG A 114 -20.76 15.64 2.59
N GLU A 115 -20.57 16.76 3.29
CA GLU A 115 -21.46 17.24 4.38
C GLU A 115 -22.93 17.36 3.93
N LYS A 116 -23.16 17.74 2.66
CA LYS A 116 -24.51 17.84 2.06
C LYS A 116 -25.25 16.50 1.93
N TYR A 117 -24.54 15.39 2.09
CA TYR A 117 -25.03 14.04 1.79
C TYR A 117 -24.85 13.07 2.97
N LEU A 118 -24.42 13.54 4.14
CA LEU A 118 -24.29 12.69 5.32
C LEU A 118 -25.68 12.29 5.84
N LEU A 119 -25.85 11.00 6.13
CA LEU A 119 -27.07 10.43 6.72
C LEU A 119 -26.89 10.07 8.21
N TYR A 120 -25.67 10.24 8.72
CA TYR A 120 -25.27 9.93 10.09
C TYR A 120 -24.36 11.05 10.59
N GLU A 121 -24.41 11.30 11.90
CA GLU A 121 -23.43 12.14 12.59
C GLU A 121 -22.05 11.48 12.64
#